data_AF-A0AAD3UGL1-F1
#
_entry.id   AF-A0AAD3UGL1-F1
#
_cell.length_a   1.000
_cell.length_b   1.000
_cell.length_c   1.000
_cell.angle_alpha   90.00
_cell.angle_beta   90.00
_cell.angle_gamma   90.00
#
_symmetry.space_group_name_H-M   'P 1'
#
loop_
_entity.id
_entity.type
_entity.pdbx_description
1 polymer ?
#
loop_
_entity_poly.entity_id
_entity_poly.type
_entity_poly.pdbx_seq_one_letter_code
_entity_poly.pdbx_strand_id
1 'polypeptide(L)'
;MKELTIGEMESISGGFNLVDFATSITSLVVNAGSGFSDFITTAGATIANAIINGTVELGKFLTGASDWSEYLSASHAGLNDALSALSNSWSSFAGEMAADWGAFSKNLTA
;
A
#
# COMPACT_ATOMS: atom_id res chain seq x y z
N MET A 1 27.53 -28.52 27.05
CA MET A 1 27.43 -27.05 26.95
C MET A 1 26.38 -26.60 27.94
N LYS A 2 26.61 -25.52 28.69
CA LYS A 2 25.61 -24.96 29.62
C LYS A 2 24.59 -24.17 28.78
N GLU A 3 23.29 -24.41 29.00
CA GLU A 3 22.25 -23.53 28.45
C GLU A 3 22.23 -22.23 29.25
N LEU A 4 22.32 -21.11 28.53
CA LEU A 4 22.26 -19.79 29.13
C LEU A 4 20.80 -19.45 29.45
N THR A 5 20.59 -18.83 30.60
CA THR A 5 19.30 -18.22 30.92
C THR A 5 19.06 -16.97 30.06
N ILE A 6 17.80 -16.55 29.88
CA ILE A 6 17.46 -15.36 29.07
C ILE A 6 18.24 -14.11 29.55
N GLY A 7 18.36 -13.90 30.87
CA GLY A 7 19.13 -12.77 31.41
C GLY A 7 20.64 -12.86 31.16
N GLU A 8 21.22 -14.07 31.10
CA GLU A 8 22.62 -14.26 30.70
C GLU A 8 22.80 -14.02 29.20
N MET A 9 21.80 -14.36 28.37
CA MET A 9 21.82 -14.09 26.93
C MET A 9 21.75 -12.59 26.63
N GLU A 10 20.86 -11.83 27.30
CA GLU A 10 20.76 -10.37 27.15
C GLU A 10 22.04 -9.63 27.59
N SER A 11 22.69 -10.12 28.65
CA SER A 11 23.95 -9.56 29.13
C SER A 11 25.13 -9.81 28.18
N ILE A 12 25.17 -10.96 27.50
CA ILE A 12 26.22 -11.30 26.53
C ILE A 12 25.95 -10.66 25.17
N SER A 13 24.67 -10.49 24.81
CA SER A 13 24.26 -9.87 23.55
C SER A 13 24.42 -8.35 23.53
N GLY A 14 24.82 -7.74 24.66
CA GLY A 14 25.02 -6.29 24.76
C GLY A 14 23.72 -5.48 24.75
N GLY A 15 22.62 -6.08 25.21
CA GLY A 15 21.28 -5.46 25.18
C GLY A 15 20.40 -5.87 23.99
N PHE A 16 20.93 -6.65 23.03
CA PHE A 16 20.14 -7.14 21.90
C PHE A 16 19.10 -8.17 22.35
N ASN A 17 17.81 -7.83 22.21
CA ASN A 17 16.68 -8.70 22.51
C ASN A 17 16.18 -9.43 21.25
N LEU A 18 16.45 -10.73 21.18
CA LEU A 18 16.05 -11.59 20.05
C LEU A 18 14.53 -11.72 19.90
N VAL A 19 13.79 -11.71 21.01
CA VAL A 19 12.32 -11.84 21.01
C VAL A 19 11.68 -10.57 20.46
N ASP A 20 12.18 -9.39 20.89
CA ASP A 20 11.70 -8.10 20.38
C ASP A 20 12.06 -7.92 18.90
N PHE A 21 13.23 -8.38 18.48
CA PHE A 21 13.62 -8.41 17.08
C PHE A 21 12.68 -9.30 16.25
N ALA A 22 12.44 -10.54 16.68
CA ALA A 22 11.54 -11.47 15.97
C ALA A 22 10.10 -10.94 15.91
N THR A 23 9.64 -10.29 16.99
CA THR A 23 8.33 -9.64 17.04
C THR A 23 8.27 -8.44 16.09
N SER A 24 9.33 -7.62 16.04
CA SER A 24 9.40 -6.46 15.15
C SER A 24 9.44 -6.85 13.67
N ILE A 25 10.14 -7.94 13.31
CA ILE A 25 10.09 -8.51 11.96
C ILE A 25 8.66 -8.97 11.63
N THR A 26 8.03 -9.70 12.56
CA THR A 26 6.68 -10.22 12.34
C THR A 26 5.69 -9.09 12.08
N SER A 27 5.74 -8.03 12.90
CA SER A 27 4.91 -6.84 12.72
C SER A 27 5.16 -6.15 11.38
N LEU A 28 6.43 -5.96 10.99
CA LEU A 28 6.78 -5.38 9.69
C LEU A 28 6.18 -6.18 8.53
N VAL A 29 6.32 -7.50 8.54
CA VAL A 29 5.80 -8.37 7.47
C VAL A 29 4.28 -8.38 7.42
N VAL A 30 3.63 -8.47 8.59
CA VAL A 30 2.16 -8.49 8.68
C VAL A 30 1.57 -7.16 8.20
N ASN A 31 2.12 -6.03 8.65
CA ASN A 31 1.66 -4.71 8.23
C ASN A 31 1.91 -4.50 6.74
N ALA A 32 3.08 -4.90 6.22
CA ALA A 32 3.37 -4.84 4.79
C ALA A 32 2.41 -5.66 3.94
N GLY A 33 2.11 -6.88 4.39
CA GLY A 33 1.13 -7.74 3.73
C GLY A 33 -0.27 -7.12 3.71
N SER A 34 -0.72 -6.59 4.85
CA SER A 34 -2.04 -5.94 4.95
C SER A 34 -2.12 -4.69 4.09
N GLY A 35 -1.18 -3.76 4.23
CA GLY A 35 -1.17 -2.51 3.48
C GLY A 35 -1.07 -2.74 1.96
N PHE A 36 -0.28 -3.73 1.54
CA PHE A 36 -0.21 -4.08 0.11
C PHE A 36 -1.51 -4.69 -0.40
N SER A 37 -2.16 -5.55 0.39
CA SER A 37 -3.47 -6.12 0.04
C SER A 37 -4.53 -5.03 -0.13
N ASP A 38 -4.55 -4.04 0.77
CA ASP A 38 -5.49 -2.92 0.72
C ASP A 38 -5.21 -2.01 -0.48
N PHE A 39 -3.94 -1.75 -0.78
CA PHE A 39 -3.53 -1.05 -1.99
C PHE A 39 -4.02 -1.77 -3.26
N ILE A 40 -3.74 -3.07 -3.40
CA ILE A 40 -4.14 -3.85 -4.57
C ILE A 40 -5.66 -3.90 -4.73
N THR A 41 -6.40 -4.08 -3.63
CA THR A 41 -7.86 -4.10 -3.64
C THR A 41 -8.43 -2.76 -4.10
N THR A 42 -7.91 -1.67 -3.55
CA THR A 42 -8.32 -0.30 -3.91
C THR A 42 -7.97 0.02 -5.36
N ALA A 43 -6.76 -0.35 -5.80
CA ALA A 43 -6.30 -0.16 -7.16
C ALA A 43 -7.15 -0.94 -8.16
N GLY A 44 -7.45 -2.21 -7.85
CA GLY A 44 -8.30 -3.05 -8.69
C GLY A 44 -9.70 -2.45 -8.86
N ALA A 45 -10.33 -2.02 -7.78
CA ALA A 45 -11.64 -1.36 -7.83
C ALA A 45 -11.60 -0.05 -8.64
N THR A 46 -10.54 0.75 -8.46
CA THR A 46 -10.35 2.02 -9.18
C THR A 46 -10.22 1.79 -10.69
N ILE A 47 -9.41 0.81 -11.09
CA ILE A 47 -9.23 0.45 -12.50
C ILE A 47 -10.54 -0.08 -13.10
N ALA A 48 -11.25 -0.96 -12.39
CA ALA A 48 -12.53 -1.50 -12.83
C ALA A 48 -13.56 -0.38 -13.07
N ASN A 49 -13.66 0.57 -12.13
CA ASN A 49 -14.55 1.72 -12.26
C ASN A 49 -14.15 2.63 -13.43
N ALA A 50 -12.86 2.86 -13.64
CA ALA A 50 -12.37 3.66 -14.76
C ALA A 50 -12.76 3.04 -16.11
N ILE A 51 -12.64 1.71 -16.24
CA ILE A 51 -13.04 0.98 -17.45
C ILE A 51 -14.55 1.06 -17.67
N ILE A 52 -15.35 0.85 -16.62
CA ILE A 52 -16.81 0.92 -16.70
C ILE A 52 -17.24 2.33 -17.12
N ASN A 53 -16.73 3.37 -16.46
CA ASN A 53 -17.06 4.76 -16.77
C ASN A 53 -16.62 5.12 -18.20
N GLY A 54 -15.41 4.74 -18.61
CA GLY A 54 -14.93 4.95 -19.98
C GLY A 54 -15.83 4.26 -21.03
N THR A 55 -16.33 3.06 -20.72
CA THR A 55 -17.28 2.34 -21.58
C THR A 55 -18.62 3.06 -21.68
N VAL A 56 -19.12 3.62 -20.57
CA VAL A 56 -20.35 4.43 -20.55
C VAL A 56 -20.19 5.69 -21.40
N GLU A 57 -19.08 6.42 -21.25
CA GLU A 57 -18.83 7.63 -22.04
C GLU A 57 -18.69 7.32 -23.54
N LEU A 58 -18.02 6.21 -23.89
CA LEU A 58 -17.97 5.74 -25.27
C LEU A 58 -19.36 5.39 -25.80
N GLY A 59 -20.21 4.74 -25.00
CA GLY A 59 -21.59 4.41 -25.36
C GLY A 59 -22.43 5.66 -25.65
N LYS A 60 -22.30 6.71 -24.83
CA LYS A 60 -22.98 8.00 -25.06
C LYS A 60 -22.58 8.61 -26.41
N PHE A 61 -21.29 8.59 -26.74
CA PHE A 61 -20.80 9.05 -28.04
C PHE A 61 -21.39 8.25 -29.19
N LEU A 62 -21.30 6.92 -29.13
CA LEU A 62 -21.76 6.03 -30.21
C LEU A 62 -23.28 6.11 -30.45
N THR A 63 -24.05 6.43 -29.40
CA THR A 63 -25.50 6.60 -29.49
C THR A 63 -25.93 8.01 -29.87
N GLY A 64 -24.97 8.95 -30.05
CA GLY A 64 -25.23 10.35 -30.36
C GLY A 64 -25.75 11.18 -29.17
N ALA A 65 -25.69 10.64 -27.95
CA ALA A 65 -26.04 11.35 -26.73
C ALA A 65 -24.95 12.36 -26.30
N SER A 66 -23.74 12.27 -26.86
CA SER A 66 -22.67 13.25 -26.72
C SER A 66 -21.91 13.41 -28.03
N ASP A 67 -21.28 14.57 -28.24
CA ASP A 67 -20.37 14.78 -29.37
C ASP A 67 -18.94 14.27 -29.07
N TRP A 68 -18.05 14.37 -30.06
CA TRP A 68 -16.65 13.93 -29.93
C TRP A 68 -15.88 14.71 -28.87
N SER A 69 -16.11 16.02 -28.75
CA SER A 69 -15.41 16.88 -27.81
C SER A 69 -15.86 16.58 -26.37
N GLU A 70 -17.16 16.38 -26.17
CA GLU A 70 -17.74 15.99 -24.89
C GLU A 70 -17.23 14.63 -24.42
N TYR A 71 -17.23 13.63 -25.32
CA TYR A 71 -16.66 12.30 -25.04
C TYR A 71 -15.19 12.38 -24.66
N LEU A 72 -14.37 13.08 -25.46
CA LEU A 72 -12.94 13.16 -25.21
C LEU A 72 -12.65 13.84 -23.88
N SER A 73 -13.38 14.91 -23.56
CA SER A 73 -13.27 15.62 -22.28
C SER A 73 -13.64 14.72 -21.09
N ALA A 74 -14.78 14.04 -21.17
CA ALA A 74 -15.25 13.15 -20.11
C ALA A 74 -14.33 11.94 -19.91
N SER A 75 -13.87 11.32 -21.00
CA SER A 75 -12.91 10.21 -20.96
C SER A 75 -11.58 10.65 -20.36
N HIS A 76 -11.08 11.84 -20.71
CA HIS A 76 -9.82 12.35 -20.19
C HIS A 76 -9.95 12.66 -18.68
N ALA A 77 -11.04 13.31 -18.27
CA ALA A 77 -11.31 13.61 -16.86
C ALA A 77 -11.39 12.31 -16.04
N GLY A 78 -12.16 11.33 -16.50
CA GLY A 78 -12.31 10.04 -15.80
C GLY A 78 -11.00 9.27 -15.65
N LEU A 79 -10.12 9.30 -16.67
CA LEU A 79 -8.79 8.70 -16.58
C LEU A 79 -7.89 9.44 -15.58
N ASN A 80 -7.91 10.77 -15.57
CA ASN A 80 -7.13 11.56 -14.62
C ASN A 80 -7.59 11.36 -13.17
N ASP A 81 -8.90 11.25 -12.94
CA ASP A 81 -9.46 10.96 -11.63
C ASP A 81 -9.00 9.58 -11.14
N ALA A 82 -9.07 8.56 -12.02
CA ALA A 82 -8.60 7.22 -11.70
C ALA A 82 -7.10 7.19 -11.40
N LEU A 83 -6.28 7.87 -12.21
CA LEU A 83 -4.84 7.97 -12.00
C LEU A 83 -4.50 8.68 -10.69
N SER A 84 -5.22 9.76 -10.37
CA SER A 84 -5.05 10.50 -9.12
C SER A 84 -5.40 9.64 -7.91
N ALA A 85 -6.50 8.88 -7.98
CA ALA A 85 -6.90 7.94 -6.93
C ALA A 85 -5.87 6.83 -6.72
N LEU A 86 -5.34 6.24 -7.81
CA LEU A 86 -4.27 5.25 -7.76
C LEU A 86 -2.99 5.81 -7.14
N SER A 87 -2.60 7.01 -7.54
CA SER A 87 -1.43 7.70 -7.01
C SER A 87 -1.56 7.96 -5.50
N ASN A 88 -2.73 8.42 -5.06
CA ASN A 88 -3.01 8.64 -3.63
C ASN A 88 -2.97 7.33 -2.85
N SER A 89 -3.58 6.26 -3.35
CA SER A 89 -3.56 4.95 -2.71
C SER A 89 -2.14 4.39 -2.58
N TRP A 90 -1.32 4.53 -3.63
CA TRP A 90 0.10 4.16 -3.58
C TRP A 90 0.87 4.98 -2.55
N SER A 91 0.66 6.30 -2.53
CA SER A 91 1.33 7.20 -1.59
C SER A 91 1.01 6.85 -0.13
N SER A 92 -0.26 6.53 0.16
CA SER A 92 -0.67 6.05 1.48
C SER A 92 0.05 4.76 1.87
N PHE A 93 0.03 3.73 1.01
CA PHE A 93 0.74 2.48 1.26
C PHE A 93 2.25 2.69 1.47
N ALA A 94 2.89 3.46 0.59
CA ALA A 94 4.32 3.75 0.70
C ALA A 94 4.66 4.51 1.99
N GLY A 95 3.78 5.43 2.42
CA GLY A 95 3.91 6.16 3.67
C GLY A 95 3.82 5.25 4.91
N GLU A 96 2.85 4.34 4.93
CA GLU A 96 2.71 3.33 5.99
C GLU A 96 3.94 2.42 6.05
N MET A 97 4.43 1.95 4.91
CA MET A 97 5.65 1.13 4.84
C MET A 97 6.90 1.86 5.32
N ALA A 98 7.05 3.13 4.99
CA ALA A 98 8.15 3.94 5.50
C ALA A 98 8.06 4.09 7.03
N ALA A 99 6.85 4.24 7.58
CA ALA A 99 6.63 4.34 9.01
C ALA A 99 6.96 3.02 9.74
N ASP A 100 6.48 1.88 9.22
CA ASP A 100 6.76 0.54 9.78
C ASP A 100 8.26 0.23 9.74
N TRP A 101 8.93 0.54 8.63
CA TRP A 101 10.38 0.38 8.52
C TRP A 101 11.13 1.27 9.52
N GLY A 102 10.67 2.52 9.69
CA GLY A 102 11.21 3.43 10.69
C GLY A 102 11.06 2.91 12.12
N ALA A 103 9.92 2.28 12.44
CA ALA A 103 9.69 1.64 13.73
C ALA A 103 10.60 0.42 13.94
N PHE A 104 10.71 -0.45 12.95
CA PHE A 104 11.62 -1.61 12.97
C PHE A 104 13.08 -1.19 13.18
N SER A 105 13.54 -0.19 12.44
CA SER A 105 14.91 0.33 12.54
C SER A 105 15.24 0.87 13.94
N LYS A 106 14.30 1.58 14.58
CA LYS A 106 14.49 2.05 15.96
C LYS A 106 14.68 0.90 16.95
N ASN A 107 13.89 -0.17 16.81
CA ASN A 107 13.98 -1.34 17.68
C ASN A 107 15.29 -2.14 17.50
N LEU A 108 16.02 -1.94 16.40
CA LEU A 108 17.34 -2.54 16.19
C LEU A 108 18.48 -1.79 16.88
N THR A 109 18.28 -0.51 17.18
CA THR A 109 19.32 0.40 17.70
C THR A 109 19.14 0.77 19.17
N ALA A 110 18.06 0.28 19.79
CA ALA A 110 17.76 0.41 21.22
C ALA A 110 18.34 -0.79 21.99
#